data_AF-A0A9D6IDW7-F1
#
_entry.id   AF-A0A9D6IDW7-F1
#
_cell.length_a   1.000
_cell.length_b   1.000
_cell.length_c   1.000
_cell.angle_alpha   90.00
_cell.angle_beta   90.00
_cell.angle_gamma   90.00
#
_symmetry.space_group_name_H-M   'P 1'
#
loop_
_entity.id
_entity.type
_entity.pdbx_description
1 polymer ?
#
loop_
_entity_poly.entity_id
_entity_poly.type
_entity_poly.pdbx_seq_one_letter_code
_entity_poly.pdbx_strand_id
1 'polypeptide(L)'
;MRSAPTFCAAALVSAVLSSLSFAGGGGVVGNWKLSIAGRDPQSFWLIHLAMGKDGQITGSADALKGAPRAKVESVKVGGDTLSIKLHATVFSQGRPQMVVFDYEGKLPKPGAKKLYGSLAWEGLTMPALMESSSAKNLFEMDKEMLLRTPYDPRALAALLDLIDTAKDNKLAAADLQSLVDGSLKAASQYGPRMHTKHQLDTLDKLLKHKVYAEVAIETARKIARQVNATMPIDAQLQSLSRAAAALRQGGQAKEAAGLDARLDTLEDQAFASHGKDALNFKPEKFQGRKGKSTRAVLVELFTGAQCPPCVAADMAFDGLEKTYGPGEVVLLQYHLHIPGPDPMSNRDNDARFEYYAKTYPNKVRGMPTSIFAGKPDASGGGSREGAPEKYKEFCAAVNKNLEVAAEAQVSASAVRTGSKIAILAQVKNLTKPGDKMRLRLALVEDWVRYRGNNGLQYHHRIVRAMPGGVKGIALPKKELEHTVTVDLDELRAGLNKYLDEDYDGPRPMRLRNLSVVAFIQNDENADVLQAVNVAVKTK
;
A
#
# COMPACT_ATOMS: atom_id res chain seq x y z
N MET A 1 40.34 -11.21 -49.55
CA MET A 1 40.06 -9.86 -48.99
C MET A 1 39.72 -10.05 -47.51
N ARG A 2 40.76 -10.17 -46.67
CA ARG A 2 41.11 -9.21 -45.60
C ARG A 2 39.91 -8.72 -44.77
N SER A 3 39.76 -9.39 -43.63
CA SER A 3 39.05 -9.01 -42.42
C SER A 3 39.46 -7.61 -41.93
N ALA A 4 38.47 -6.80 -41.56
CA ALA A 4 38.64 -5.58 -40.78
C ALA A 4 37.94 -5.77 -39.42
N PRO A 5 38.59 -5.44 -38.29
CA PRO A 5 37.99 -5.61 -36.98
C PRO A 5 37.09 -4.40 -36.65
N THR A 6 35.88 -4.69 -36.18
CA THR A 6 34.96 -3.71 -35.62
C THR A 6 35.52 -3.24 -34.28
N PHE A 7 36.02 -2.01 -34.23
CA PHE A 7 36.51 -1.37 -33.03
C PHE A 7 35.36 -1.14 -32.04
N CYS A 8 35.50 -1.72 -30.84
CA CYS A 8 34.65 -1.48 -29.69
C CYS A 8 34.96 -0.09 -29.14
N ALA A 9 34.05 0.87 -29.33
CA ALA A 9 34.17 2.20 -28.74
C ALA A 9 33.85 2.13 -27.23
N ALA A 10 34.85 1.81 -26.43
CA ALA A 10 34.82 2.06 -25.00
C ALA A 10 34.84 3.59 -24.79
N ALA A 11 33.68 4.17 -24.50
CA ALA A 11 33.59 5.54 -24.03
C ALA A 11 34.23 5.62 -22.64
N LEU A 12 35.53 5.90 -22.59
CA LEU A 12 36.24 6.35 -21.40
C LEU A 12 35.62 7.70 -21.01
N VAL A 13 34.74 7.69 -20.01
CA VAL A 13 34.40 8.91 -19.26
C VAL A 13 35.66 9.30 -18.50
N SER A 14 36.50 10.09 -19.17
CA SER A 14 37.60 10.80 -18.53
C SER A 14 36.95 11.85 -17.62
N ALA A 15 36.76 11.48 -16.36
CA ALA A 15 36.47 12.44 -15.31
C ALA A 15 37.62 13.45 -15.31
N VAL A 16 37.36 14.65 -15.82
CA VAL A 16 38.20 15.81 -15.56
C VAL A 16 38.06 16.09 -14.07
N LEU A 17 38.85 15.38 -13.26
CA LEU A 17 39.25 15.80 -11.93
C LEU A 17 40.02 17.10 -12.15
N SER A 18 39.29 18.20 -12.12
CA SER A 18 39.87 19.53 -11.94
C SER A 18 40.68 19.45 -10.65
N SER A 19 41.99 19.41 -10.79
CA SER A 19 42.94 19.59 -9.71
C SER A 19 42.66 20.96 -9.10
N LEU A 20 41.89 20.99 -8.01
CA LEU A 20 41.80 22.14 -7.14
C LEU A 20 43.20 22.40 -6.60
N SER A 21 43.86 23.41 -7.16
CA SER A 21 45.10 23.96 -6.63
C SER A 21 44.81 24.54 -5.25
N PHE A 22 45.22 23.83 -4.20
CA PHE A 22 45.28 24.40 -2.84
C PHE A 22 46.44 25.40 -2.80
N ALA A 23 46.12 26.69 -2.76
CA ALA A 23 47.10 27.72 -2.43
C ALA A 23 47.47 27.60 -0.94
N GLY A 24 48.78 27.68 -0.64
CA GLY A 24 49.43 27.32 0.61
C GLY A 24 48.76 27.80 1.91
N GLY A 25 48.51 26.83 2.80
CA GLY A 25 48.09 27.01 4.19
C GLY A 25 47.43 25.73 4.71
N GLY A 26 48.20 24.85 5.38
CA GLY A 26 47.68 23.60 5.95
C GLY A 26 46.71 23.84 7.12
N GLY A 27 45.44 24.07 6.83
CA GLY A 27 44.43 24.47 7.82
C GLY A 27 43.25 23.51 7.96
N VAL A 28 42.51 23.67 9.06
CA VAL A 28 41.26 22.95 9.40
C VAL A 28 40.02 23.46 8.64
N VAL A 29 40.18 24.47 7.78
CA VAL A 29 39.10 25.04 6.96
C VAL A 29 38.58 23.99 5.97
N GLY A 30 37.26 23.86 5.88
CA GLY A 30 36.59 22.86 5.05
C GLY A 30 35.35 22.28 5.72
N ASN A 31 34.78 21.24 5.11
CA ASN A 31 33.60 20.55 5.62
C ASN A 31 34.03 19.23 6.28
N TRP A 32 33.42 18.92 7.41
CA TRP A 32 33.84 17.82 8.27
C TRP A 32 32.64 17.08 8.84
N LYS A 33 32.59 15.78 8.64
CA LYS A 33 31.58 14.92 9.26
C LYS A 33 32.04 14.56 10.68
N LEU A 34 31.39 15.12 11.69
CA LEU A 34 31.67 14.84 13.10
C LEU A 34 30.89 13.62 13.58
N SER A 35 31.62 12.62 14.11
CA SER A 35 31.08 11.36 14.62
C SER A 35 31.62 11.05 16.01
N ILE A 36 30.80 10.41 16.84
CA ILE A 36 31.20 9.97 18.18
C ILE A 36 31.49 8.47 18.12
N ALA A 37 32.61 8.05 18.71
CA ALA A 37 32.97 6.65 18.84
C ALA A 37 32.10 6.00 19.92
N GLY A 38 31.47 4.88 19.58
CA GLY A 38 30.70 4.03 20.46
C GLY A 38 30.71 2.61 19.95
N ARG A 39 29.85 1.74 20.48
CA ARG A 39 29.66 0.38 19.94
C ARG A 39 29.29 0.41 18.46
N ASP A 40 28.51 1.43 18.07
CA ASP A 40 28.17 1.78 16.70
C ASP A 40 28.53 3.27 16.46
N PRO A 41 29.58 3.59 15.69
CA PRO A 41 29.97 4.97 15.43
C PRO A 41 28.85 5.76 14.73
N GLN A 42 28.33 6.78 15.40
CA GLN A 42 27.24 7.62 14.91
C GLN A 42 27.75 8.99 14.48
N SER A 43 27.42 9.39 13.25
CA SER A 43 27.67 10.74 12.74
C SER A 43 26.51 11.65 13.14
N PHE A 44 26.82 12.82 13.70
CA PHE A 44 25.82 13.74 14.24
C PHE A 44 25.70 15.02 13.41
N TRP A 45 26.82 15.59 12.97
CA TRP A 45 26.82 16.88 12.29
C TRP A 45 27.78 16.92 11.10
N LEU A 46 27.40 17.69 10.08
CA LEU A 46 28.32 18.22 9.07
C LEU A 46 28.77 19.61 9.55
N ILE A 47 30.02 19.70 9.98
CA ILE A 47 30.65 20.92 10.48
C ILE A 47 31.31 21.65 9.32
N HIS A 48 30.96 22.92 9.12
CA HIS A 48 31.59 23.80 8.16
C HIS A 48 32.54 24.71 8.90
N LEU A 49 33.82 24.71 8.54
CA LEU A 49 34.83 25.62 9.08
C LEU A 49 35.32 26.54 7.98
N ALA A 50 35.28 27.85 8.21
CA ALA A 50 35.64 28.87 7.24
C ALA A 50 36.54 29.94 7.86
N MET A 51 37.45 30.50 7.06
CA MET A 51 38.27 31.64 7.48
C MET A 51 37.43 32.92 7.40
N GLY A 52 37.29 33.62 8.52
CA GLY A 52 36.68 34.93 8.63
C GLY A 52 37.56 36.04 8.04
N LYS A 53 36.95 37.20 7.80
CA LYS A 53 37.66 38.38 7.24
C LYS A 53 38.75 38.93 8.17
N ASP A 54 38.63 38.66 9.46
CA ASP A 54 39.54 39.01 10.55
C ASP A 54 40.66 37.97 10.75
N GLY A 55 40.70 36.91 9.91
CA GLY A 55 41.65 35.81 10.05
C GLY A 55 41.29 34.81 11.16
N GLN A 56 40.12 34.95 11.81
CA GLN A 56 39.62 33.97 12.76
C GLN A 56 38.81 32.88 12.05
N ILE A 57 38.89 31.64 12.53
CA ILE A 57 38.06 30.56 11.99
C ILE A 57 36.67 30.66 12.61
N THR A 58 35.65 30.62 11.76
CA THR A 58 34.24 30.54 12.13
C THR A 58 33.69 29.19 11.71
N GLY A 59 32.53 28.80 12.25
CA GLY A 59 31.88 27.59 11.81
C GLY A 59 30.38 27.55 11.94
N SER A 60 29.78 26.60 11.24
CA SER A 60 28.36 26.24 11.34
C SER A 60 28.22 24.71 11.36
N ALA A 61 27.04 24.22 11.70
CA ALA A 61 26.75 22.80 11.80
C ALA A 61 25.37 22.49 11.21
N ASP A 62 25.33 21.56 10.26
CA ASP A 62 24.10 20.95 9.79
C ASP A 62 23.89 19.61 10.52
N ALA A 63 22.72 19.43 11.13
CA ALA A 63 22.39 18.18 11.81
C ALA A 63 22.05 17.07 10.81
N LEU A 64 22.69 15.92 10.99
CA LEU A 64 22.36 14.73 10.21
C LEU A 64 21.02 14.15 10.67
N LYS A 65 20.43 13.28 9.86
CA LYS A 65 19.13 12.66 10.20
C LYS A 65 19.20 11.92 11.54
N GLY A 66 18.26 12.25 12.43
CA GLY A 66 18.19 11.69 13.79
C GLY A 66 19.15 12.35 14.79
N ALA A 67 20.02 13.26 14.36
CA ALA A 67 20.86 14.05 15.26
C ALA A 67 20.14 15.32 15.75
N PRO A 68 20.48 15.82 16.94
CA PRO A 68 19.93 17.07 17.44
C PRO A 68 20.41 18.25 16.59
N ARG A 69 19.53 19.21 16.33
CA ARG A 69 19.92 20.49 15.69
C ARG A 69 20.97 21.17 16.55
N ALA A 70 22.06 21.62 15.94
CA ALA A 70 23.14 22.29 16.63
C ALA A 70 23.46 23.66 16.00
N LYS A 71 23.91 24.58 16.84
CA LYS A 71 24.51 25.85 16.45
C LYS A 71 25.93 25.91 16.99
N VAL A 72 26.90 26.21 16.14
CA VAL A 72 28.27 26.47 16.58
C VAL A 72 28.30 27.81 17.31
N GLU A 73 28.72 27.79 18.57
CA GLU A 73 28.90 28.99 19.39
C GLU A 73 30.27 29.62 19.15
N SER A 74 31.33 28.81 19.17
CA SER A 74 32.69 29.28 18.93
C SER A 74 33.58 28.20 18.33
N VAL A 75 34.57 28.65 17.56
CA VAL A 75 35.68 27.84 17.05
C VAL A 75 36.96 28.52 17.48
N LYS A 76 37.88 27.78 18.12
CA LYS A 76 39.17 28.29 18.58
C LYS A 76 40.29 27.38 18.09
N VAL A 77 41.37 27.99 17.62
CA VAL A 77 42.61 27.28 17.30
C VAL A 77 43.70 27.87 18.18
N GLY A 78 44.33 27.03 19.01
CA GLY A 78 45.38 27.43 19.93
C GLY A 78 46.47 26.38 19.98
N GLY A 79 47.72 26.77 19.73
CA GLY A 79 48.83 25.83 19.64
C GLY A 79 48.58 24.77 18.55
N ASP A 80 48.55 23.50 18.95
CA ASP A 80 48.27 22.34 18.10
C ASP A 80 46.83 21.81 18.24
N THR A 81 45.91 22.58 18.83
CA THR A 81 44.56 22.13 19.21
C THR A 81 43.45 22.96 18.56
N LEU A 82 42.41 22.28 18.07
CA LEU A 82 41.14 22.82 17.60
C LEU A 82 40.06 22.55 18.65
N SER A 83 39.35 23.60 19.07
CA SER A 83 38.19 23.51 19.96
C SER A 83 36.93 24.06 19.27
N ILE A 84 35.82 23.34 19.37
CA ILE A 84 34.51 23.76 18.82
C ILE A 84 33.45 23.59 19.91
N LYS A 85 32.75 24.66 20.25
CA LYS A 85 31.62 24.62 21.18
C LYS A 85 30.30 24.66 20.40
N LEU A 86 29.41 23.69 20.64
CA LEU A 86 28.11 23.56 19.96
C LEU A 86 26.97 23.57 20.98
N HIS A 87 25.92 24.32 20.66
CA HIS A 87 24.65 24.28 21.37
C HIS A 87 23.68 23.40 20.59
N ALA A 88 23.26 22.28 21.17
CA ALA A 88 22.34 21.35 20.53
C ALA A 88 21.04 21.18 21.31
N THR A 89 19.92 21.00 20.60
CA THR A 89 18.61 20.73 21.22
C THR A 89 18.36 19.23 21.27
N VAL A 90 18.43 18.62 22.46
CA VAL A 90 18.14 17.20 22.70
C VAL A 90 16.78 17.03 23.36
N PHE A 91 16.09 15.93 23.10
CA PHE A 91 14.84 15.60 23.79
C PHE A 91 15.12 14.65 24.93
N SER A 92 14.84 15.10 26.16
CA SER A 92 14.97 14.29 27.38
C SER A 92 13.70 14.47 28.22
N GLN A 93 13.18 13.38 28.79
CA GLN A 93 11.96 13.38 29.62
C GLN A 93 10.76 14.08 28.97
N GLY A 94 10.60 13.92 27.65
CA GLY A 94 9.48 14.51 26.90
C GLY A 94 9.57 16.03 26.70
N ARG A 95 10.70 16.68 27.01
CA ARG A 95 10.92 18.11 26.81
C ARG A 95 12.21 18.38 26.03
N PRO A 96 12.25 19.41 25.15
CA PRO A 96 13.48 19.85 24.53
C PRO A 96 14.37 20.54 25.57
N GLN A 97 15.63 20.13 25.63
CA GLN A 97 16.67 20.72 26.47
C GLN A 97 17.84 21.17 25.60
N MET A 98 18.37 22.34 25.90
CA MET A 98 19.60 22.84 25.27
C MET A 98 20.80 22.26 26.02
N VAL A 99 21.66 21.56 25.31
CA VAL A 99 22.92 21.00 25.84
C VAL A 99 24.09 21.59 25.09
N VAL A 100 25.21 21.71 25.81
CA VAL A 100 26.49 22.18 25.25
C VAL A 100 27.37 20.98 25.01
N PHE A 101 27.89 20.88 23.78
CA PHE A 101 28.91 19.92 23.40
C PHE A 101 30.22 20.65 23.13
N ASP A 102 31.30 20.18 23.74
CA ASP A 102 32.64 20.73 23.58
C ASP A 102 33.52 19.72 22.85
N TYR A 103 33.83 19.99 21.58
CA TYR A 103 34.80 19.21 20.81
C TYR A 103 36.20 19.77 21.02
N GLU A 104 37.17 18.88 21.25
CA GLU A 104 38.59 19.18 21.27
C GLU A 104 39.37 18.14 20.47
N GLY A 105 40.20 18.56 19.52
CA GLY A 105 41.01 17.65 18.71
C GLY A 105 42.33 18.26 18.25
N LYS A 106 43.31 17.41 17.95
CA LYS A 106 44.61 17.88 17.45
C LYS A 106 44.49 18.36 16.01
N LEU A 107 45.20 19.44 15.68
CA LEU A 107 45.28 19.96 14.32
C LEU A 107 45.84 18.88 13.37
N PRO A 108 45.29 18.79 12.15
CA PRO A 108 45.74 17.81 11.18
C PRO A 108 47.13 18.17 10.69
N LYS A 109 47.93 17.15 10.33
CA LYS A 109 49.03 17.38 9.40
C LYS A 109 48.45 17.88 8.06
N PRO A 110 49.15 18.75 7.32
CA PRO A 110 48.70 19.20 6.01
C PRO A 110 48.24 18.03 5.13
N GLY A 111 47.01 18.10 4.61
CA GLY A 111 46.41 17.05 3.77
C GLY A 111 45.76 15.89 4.53
N ALA A 112 45.68 15.90 5.86
CA ALA A 112 45.00 14.85 6.61
C ALA A 112 43.48 14.88 6.36
N LYS A 113 42.88 13.69 6.20
CA LYS A 113 41.44 13.52 5.97
C LYS A 113 40.64 13.23 7.25
N LYS A 114 41.32 13.18 8.40
CA LYS A 114 40.76 12.78 9.69
C LYS A 114 41.33 13.64 10.81
N LEU A 115 40.48 14.07 11.74
CA LEU A 115 40.85 14.68 13.01
C LEU A 115 40.33 13.81 14.14
N TYR A 116 41.25 13.36 14.98
CA TYR A 116 40.91 12.63 16.19
C TYR A 116 40.82 13.61 17.35
N GLY A 117 39.77 13.47 18.13
CA GLY A 117 39.51 14.33 19.26
C GLY A 117 38.59 13.67 20.28
N SER A 118 38.00 14.50 21.12
CA SER A 118 36.99 14.11 22.08
C SER A 118 35.84 15.10 22.05
N LEU A 119 34.64 14.61 22.38
CA LEU A 119 33.45 15.41 22.57
C LEU A 119 33.03 15.29 24.03
N ALA A 120 32.98 16.41 24.74
CA ALA A 120 32.55 16.48 26.13
C ALA A 120 31.10 16.97 26.24
N TRP A 121 30.32 16.35 27.13
CA TRP A 121 28.96 16.74 27.49
C TRP A 121 28.64 16.24 28.90
N GLU A 122 28.15 17.13 29.79
CA GLU A 122 27.74 16.79 31.17
C GLU A 122 28.79 16.00 31.98
N GLY A 123 30.08 16.33 31.79
CA GLY A 123 31.18 15.64 32.47
C GLY A 123 31.56 14.28 31.87
N LEU A 124 30.85 13.81 30.84
CA LEU A 124 31.23 12.68 30.03
C LEU A 124 32.13 13.14 28.89
N THR A 125 33.22 12.41 28.66
CA THR A 125 34.13 12.64 27.53
C THR A 125 34.12 11.40 26.63
N MET A 126 33.74 11.58 25.38
CA MET A 126 33.67 10.50 24.39
C MET A 126 34.70 10.72 23.30
N PRO A 127 35.38 9.68 22.79
CA PRO A 127 36.23 9.83 21.62
C PRO A 127 35.40 10.29 20.41
N ALA A 128 35.93 11.21 19.63
CA ALA A 128 35.26 11.78 18.47
C ALA A 128 36.18 11.79 17.25
N LEU A 129 35.58 11.67 16.07
CA LEU A 129 36.25 11.67 14.78
C LEU A 129 35.58 12.68 13.87
N MET A 130 36.37 13.61 13.31
CA MET A 130 35.94 14.42 12.17
C MET A 130 36.59 13.89 10.90
N GLU A 131 35.80 13.50 9.91
CA GLU A 131 36.29 13.09 8.60
C GLU A 131 36.05 14.19 7.56
N SER A 132 37.08 14.54 6.78
CA SER A 132 36.95 15.56 5.74
C SER A 132 35.91 15.12 4.71
N SER A 133 35.00 16.01 4.37
CA SER A 133 33.93 15.79 3.38
C SER A 133 33.99 16.87 2.31
N SER A 134 33.63 16.50 1.08
CA SER A 134 33.40 17.46 0.01
C SER A 134 32.01 18.08 0.05
N ALA A 135 31.09 17.48 0.83
CA ALA A 135 29.71 17.89 0.91
C ALA A 135 29.54 19.26 1.55
N LYS A 136 28.75 20.12 0.91
CA LYS A 136 28.38 21.46 1.39
C LYS A 136 27.05 21.49 2.12
N ASN A 137 26.27 20.42 2.01
CA ASN A 137 24.97 20.26 2.63
C ASN A 137 24.66 18.75 2.77
N LEU A 138 23.53 18.44 3.40
CA LEU A 138 23.12 17.05 3.63
C LEU A 138 22.89 16.25 2.34
N PHE A 139 22.36 16.89 1.29
CA PHE A 139 22.14 16.23 -0.01
C PHE A 139 23.46 15.77 -0.65
N GLU A 140 24.48 16.62 -0.65
CA GLU A 140 25.81 16.26 -1.13
C GLU A 140 26.48 15.21 -0.24
N MET A 141 26.16 15.19 1.06
CA MET A 141 26.68 14.19 1.99
C MET A 141 26.08 12.82 1.73
N ASP A 142 24.77 12.73 1.49
CA ASP A 142 24.10 11.48 1.11
C ASP A 142 24.66 10.95 -0.22
N LYS A 143 24.87 11.85 -1.20
CA LYS A 143 25.54 11.51 -2.46
C LYS A 143 26.97 11.00 -2.23
N GLU A 144 27.74 11.66 -1.37
CA GLU A 144 29.10 11.22 -1.02
C GLU A 144 29.10 9.83 -0.36
N MET A 145 28.15 9.56 0.54
CA MET A 145 28.01 8.25 1.20
C MET A 145 27.67 7.14 0.20
N LEU A 146 26.74 7.40 -0.72
CA LEU A 146 26.37 6.45 -1.78
C LEU A 146 27.56 6.11 -2.69
N LEU A 147 28.46 7.05 -2.94
CA LEU A 147 29.61 6.86 -3.84
C LEU A 147 30.82 6.25 -3.13
N ARG A 148 31.10 6.65 -1.89
CA ARG A 148 32.32 6.24 -1.17
C ARG A 148 32.14 4.97 -0.36
N THR A 149 30.96 4.77 0.21
CA THR A 149 30.63 3.63 1.07
C THR A 149 29.30 3.01 0.66
N PRO A 150 29.15 2.58 -0.62
CA PRO A 150 27.86 2.11 -1.14
C PRO A 150 27.31 0.90 -0.38
N TYR A 151 28.19 0.07 0.19
CA TYR A 151 27.82 -1.12 0.93
C TYR A 151 27.58 -0.88 2.42
N ASP A 152 27.64 0.35 2.92
CA ASP A 152 27.22 0.65 4.29
C ASP A 152 25.67 0.61 4.35
N PRO A 153 25.03 -0.03 5.36
CA PRO A 153 23.57 -0.07 5.43
C PRO A 153 22.92 1.32 5.42
N ARG A 154 23.63 2.34 5.94
CA ARG A 154 23.16 3.73 5.96
C ARG A 154 23.06 4.32 4.56
N ALA A 155 23.86 3.85 3.60
CA ALA A 155 23.78 4.28 2.20
C ALA A 155 22.42 3.96 1.58
N LEU A 156 21.77 2.86 1.97
CA LEU A 156 20.44 2.51 1.46
C LEU A 156 19.38 3.52 1.91
N ALA A 157 19.41 3.92 3.18
CA ALA A 157 18.52 4.95 3.71
C ALA A 157 18.80 6.32 3.07
N ALA A 158 20.06 6.68 2.89
CA ALA A 158 20.46 7.94 2.26
C ALA A 158 20.00 8.07 0.82
N LEU A 159 19.90 6.98 0.04
CA LEU A 159 19.27 7.09 -1.28
C LEU A 159 17.82 7.57 -1.17
N LEU A 160 17.05 7.00 -0.23
CA LEU A 160 15.63 7.33 -0.10
C LEU A 160 15.44 8.80 0.29
N ASP A 161 16.30 9.32 1.17
CA ASP A 161 16.32 10.74 1.57
C ASP A 161 16.82 11.66 0.44
N LEU A 162 17.81 11.20 -0.32
CA LEU A 162 18.32 11.90 -1.49
C LEU A 162 17.24 12.05 -2.56
N ILE A 163 16.43 11.02 -2.82
CA ILE A 163 15.33 11.09 -3.80
C ILE A 163 14.31 12.17 -3.42
N ASP A 164 13.94 12.27 -2.14
CA ASP A 164 12.96 13.25 -1.64
C ASP A 164 13.39 14.69 -1.94
N THR A 165 14.70 14.96 -1.91
CA THR A 165 15.28 16.31 -2.05
C THR A 165 15.99 16.53 -3.39
N ALA A 166 16.03 15.52 -4.27
CA ALA A 166 16.77 15.56 -5.53
C ALA A 166 16.29 16.67 -6.47
N LYS A 167 14.97 16.90 -6.53
CA LYS A 167 14.38 17.95 -7.36
C LYS A 167 14.84 19.34 -6.91
N ASP A 168 14.80 19.61 -5.61
CA ASP A 168 15.15 20.91 -5.03
C ASP A 168 16.65 21.19 -5.19
N ASN A 169 17.46 20.13 -5.18
CA ASN A 169 18.89 20.17 -5.46
C ASN A 169 19.24 20.06 -6.95
N LYS A 170 18.25 20.10 -7.86
CA LYS A 170 18.43 20.07 -9.33
C LYS A 170 19.26 18.89 -9.83
N LEU A 171 19.14 17.72 -9.19
CA LEU A 171 19.84 16.51 -9.63
C LEU A 171 19.31 16.04 -10.98
N ALA A 172 20.20 15.83 -11.95
CA ALA A 172 19.85 15.29 -13.25
C ALA A 172 19.31 13.85 -13.14
N ALA A 173 18.33 13.50 -13.98
CA ALA A 173 17.72 12.16 -13.96
C ALA A 173 18.74 11.04 -14.23
N ALA A 174 19.73 11.27 -15.10
CA ALA A 174 20.79 10.31 -15.40
C ALA A 174 21.71 10.06 -14.17
N ASP A 175 22.06 11.12 -13.44
CA ASP A 175 22.84 10.99 -12.22
C ASP A 175 22.04 10.25 -11.14
N LEU A 176 20.76 10.56 -11.00
CA LEU A 176 19.88 9.85 -10.07
C LEU A 176 19.76 8.37 -10.44
N GLN A 177 19.61 8.03 -11.72
CA GLN A 177 19.58 6.65 -12.19
C GLN A 177 20.86 5.89 -11.80
N SER A 178 22.03 6.51 -11.95
CA SER A 178 23.30 5.90 -11.55
C SER A 178 23.36 5.63 -10.04
N LEU A 179 22.90 6.57 -9.21
CA LEU A 179 22.83 6.40 -7.75
C LEU A 179 21.83 5.30 -7.35
N VAL A 180 20.65 5.27 -7.98
CA VAL A 180 19.65 4.21 -7.79
C VAL A 180 20.28 2.85 -8.09
N ASP A 181 20.89 2.70 -9.27
CA ASP A 181 21.51 1.44 -9.70
C ASP A 181 22.63 0.97 -8.77
N GLY A 182 23.48 1.91 -8.33
CA GLY A 182 24.51 1.66 -7.33
C GLY A 182 23.93 1.15 -6.02
N SER A 183 22.86 1.77 -5.54
CA SER A 183 22.20 1.34 -4.30
C SER A 183 21.53 -0.03 -4.43
N LEU A 184 20.91 -0.35 -5.58
CA LEU A 184 20.26 -1.64 -5.79
C LEU A 184 21.31 -2.75 -5.82
N LYS A 185 22.45 -2.49 -6.49
CA LYS A 185 23.61 -3.38 -6.46
C LYS A 185 24.13 -3.57 -5.03
N ALA A 186 24.23 -2.51 -4.23
CA ALA A 186 24.65 -2.63 -2.84
C ALA A 186 23.64 -3.42 -1.99
N ALA A 187 22.34 -3.14 -2.13
CA ALA A 187 21.28 -3.85 -1.42
C ALA A 187 21.27 -5.35 -1.71
N SER A 188 21.68 -5.76 -2.91
CA SER A 188 21.80 -7.19 -3.25
C SER A 188 22.82 -7.95 -2.40
N GLN A 189 23.83 -7.28 -1.82
CA GLN A 189 24.81 -7.89 -0.91
C GLN A 189 24.21 -8.29 0.44
N TYR A 190 23.05 -7.75 0.79
CA TYR A 190 22.31 -8.05 2.02
C TYR A 190 21.30 -9.19 1.86
N GLY A 191 21.28 -9.83 0.69
CA GLY A 191 20.38 -10.93 0.36
C GLY A 191 19.03 -10.50 -0.25
N PRO A 192 18.24 -11.47 -0.73
CA PRO A 192 17.09 -11.22 -1.59
C PRO A 192 15.95 -10.45 -0.90
N ARG A 193 15.75 -10.65 0.41
CA ARG A 193 14.73 -9.94 1.18
C ARG A 193 15.02 -8.43 1.24
N MET A 194 16.25 -8.06 1.59
CA MET A 194 16.64 -6.66 1.68
C MET A 194 16.69 -6.00 0.31
N HIS A 195 17.20 -6.71 -0.70
CA HIS A 195 17.20 -6.22 -2.09
C HIS A 195 15.80 -5.90 -2.58
N THR A 196 14.84 -6.83 -2.42
CA THR A 196 13.45 -6.63 -2.82
C THR A 196 12.82 -5.46 -2.07
N LYS A 197 13.00 -5.40 -0.74
CA LYS A 197 12.49 -4.28 0.06
C LYS A 197 13.02 -2.93 -0.45
N HIS A 198 14.33 -2.81 -0.60
CA HIS A 198 14.98 -1.57 -1.03
C HIS A 198 14.54 -1.13 -2.43
N GLN A 199 14.37 -2.08 -3.35
CA GLN A 199 13.83 -1.81 -4.68
C GLN A 199 12.43 -1.20 -4.64
N LEU A 200 11.53 -1.78 -3.84
CA LEU A 200 10.15 -1.34 -3.74
C LEU A 200 10.05 0.02 -3.04
N ASP A 201 10.81 0.23 -1.95
CA ASP A 201 10.88 1.53 -1.27
C ASP A 201 11.45 2.61 -2.21
N THR A 202 12.48 2.29 -2.99
CA THR A 202 13.07 3.20 -3.99
C THR A 202 12.07 3.55 -5.06
N LEU A 203 11.33 2.57 -5.60
CA LEU A 203 10.29 2.80 -6.60
C LEU A 203 9.17 3.69 -6.04
N ASP A 204 8.67 3.39 -4.85
CA ASP A 204 7.60 4.15 -4.18
C ASP A 204 8.02 5.61 -3.94
N LYS A 205 9.30 5.86 -3.63
CA LYS A 205 9.86 7.22 -3.55
C LYS A 205 9.90 7.91 -4.91
N LEU A 206 10.45 7.27 -5.94
CA LEU A 206 10.56 7.86 -7.29
C LEU A 206 9.19 8.25 -7.86
N LEU A 207 8.14 7.47 -7.60
CA LEU A 207 6.78 7.74 -8.09
C LEU A 207 6.16 9.04 -7.53
N LYS A 208 6.67 9.57 -6.42
CA LYS A 208 6.22 10.86 -5.86
C LYS A 208 6.77 12.05 -6.64
N HIS A 209 7.79 11.85 -7.48
CA HIS A 209 8.49 12.92 -8.19
C HIS A 209 8.34 12.75 -9.71
N LYS A 210 7.33 13.41 -10.30
CA LYS A 210 7.06 13.36 -11.76
C LYS A 210 8.28 13.68 -12.64
N VAL A 211 9.21 14.52 -12.17
CA VAL A 211 10.45 14.87 -12.88
C VAL A 211 11.40 13.67 -13.07
N TYR A 212 11.24 12.61 -12.27
CA TYR A 212 12.03 11.37 -12.33
C TYR A 212 11.23 10.17 -12.81
N ALA A 213 10.14 10.39 -13.58
CA ALA A 213 9.28 9.32 -14.09
C ALA A 213 10.06 8.25 -14.89
N GLU A 214 11.01 8.65 -15.73
CA GLU A 214 11.85 7.70 -16.49
C GLU A 214 12.71 6.81 -15.58
N VAL A 215 13.23 7.35 -14.47
CA VAL A 215 14.00 6.57 -13.49
C VAL A 215 13.09 5.57 -12.77
N ALA A 216 11.85 5.96 -12.46
CA ALA A 216 10.85 5.06 -11.90
C ALA A 216 10.48 3.92 -12.88
N ILE A 217 10.29 4.24 -14.16
CA ILE A 217 9.97 3.27 -15.23
C ILE A 217 11.11 2.25 -15.36
N GLU A 218 12.36 2.68 -15.45
CA GLU A 218 13.49 1.74 -15.59
C GLU A 218 13.67 0.89 -14.32
N THR A 219 13.48 1.48 -13.14
CA THR A 219 13.48 0.73 -11.87
C THR A 219 12.37 -0.33 -11.85
N ALA A 220 11.16 0.01 -12.29
CA ALA A 220 10.05 -0.94 -12.42
C ALA A 220 10.36 -2.08 -13.40
N ARG A 221 10.98 -1.78 -14.55
CA ARG A 221 11.43 -2.81 -15.52
C ARG A 221 12.47 -3.75 -14.91
N LYS A 222 13.41 -3.23 -14.11
CA LYS A 222 14.40 -4.07 -13.39
C LYS A 222 13.72 -4.99 -12.38
N ILE A 223 12.79 -4.48 -11.58
CA ILE A 223 12.00 -5.27 -10.64
C ILE A 223 11.26 -6.38 -11.39
N ALA A 224 10.51 -6.04 -12.44
CA ALA A 224 9.72 -7.01 -13.20
C ALA A 224 10.56 -8.13 -13.83
N ARG A 225 11.77 -7.83 -14.32
CA ARG A 225 12.72 -8.81 -14.90
C ARG A 225 13.29 -9.78 -13.86
N GLN A 226 13.41 -9.37 -12.61
CA GLN A 226 13.97 -10.21 -11.54
C GLN A 226 12.95 -11.19 -10.96
N VAL A 227 11.65 -10.88 -11.10
CA VAL A 227 10.58 -11.76 -10.62
C VAL A 227 10.59 -13.08 -11.40
N ASN A 228 10.76 -14.18 -10.67
CA ASN A 228 10.83 -15.54 -11.22
C ASN A 228 10.08 -16.54 -10.32
N ALA A 229 9.87 -17.76 -10.81
CA ALA A 229 9.02 -18.77 -10.18
C ALA A 229 9.53 -19.32 -8.84
N THR A 230 10.83 -19.15 -8.51
CA THR A 230 11.39 -19.62 -7.23
C THR A 230 11.13 -18.65 -6.08
N MET A 231 10.74 -17.41 -6.39
CA MET A 231 10.33 -16.45 -5.38
C MET A 231 8.98 -16.87 -4.75
N PRO A 232 8.78 -16.63 -3.44
CA PRO A 232 7.46 -16.78 -2.84
C PRO A 232 6.41 -16.00 -3.63
N ILE A 233 5.25 -16.61 -3.88
CA ILE A 233 4.20 -16.04 -4.75
C ILE A 233 3.78 -14.63 -4.30
N ASP A 234 3.80 -14.37 -3.00
CA ASP A 234 3.48 -13.07 -2.40
C ASP A 234 4.51 -12.00 -2.79
N ALA A 235 5.79 -12.36 -2.81
CA ALA A 235 6.85 -11.47 -3.27
C ALA A 235 6.74 -11.22 -4.79
N GLN A 236 6.35 -12.23 -5.57
CA GLN A 236 6.11 -12.04 -7.01
C GLN A 236 4.97 -11.06 -7.26
N LEU A 237 3.82 -11.27 -6.61
CA LEU A 237 2.64 -10.40 -6.72
C LEU A 237 2.93 -8.98 -6.26
N GLN A 238 3.61 -8.83 -5.12
CA GLN A 238 3.96 -7.51 -4.57
C GLN A 238 4.88 -6.73 -5.52
N SER A 239 5.92 -7.37 -6.04
CA SER A 239 6.89 -6.74 -6.95
C SER A 239 6.28 -6.39 -8.29
N LEU A 240 5.53 -7.32 -8.91
CA LEU A 240 4.88 -7.07 -10.20
C LEU A 240 3.77 -6.03 -10.11
N SER A 241 2.99 -6.01 -9.01
CA SER A 241 1.92 -5.03 -8.81
C SER A 241 2.47 -3.60 -8.73
N ARG A 242 3.53 -3.38 -7.94
CA ARG A 242 4.20 -2.07 -7.87
C ARG A 242 4.84 -1.67 -9.19
N ALA A 243 5.51 -2.61 -9.86
CA ALA A 243 6.11 -2.34 -11.18
C ALA A 243 5.03 -1.97 -12.22
N ALA A 244 3.90 -2.69 -12.25
CA ALA A 244 2.80 -2.39 -13.16
C ALA A 244 2.19 -1.01 -12.85
N ALA A 245 2.00 -0.66 -11.56
CA ALA A 245 1.53 0.66 -11.16
C ALA A 245 2.46 1.78 -11.62
N ALA A 246 3.77 1.61 -11.42
CA ALA A 246 4.78 2.55 -11.88
C ALA A 246 4.77 2.74 -13.40
N LEU A 247 4.67 1.64 -14.16
CA LEU A 247 4.60 1.67 -15.62
C LEU A 247 3.34 2.40 -16.10
N ARG A 248 2.17 2.17 -15.47
CA ARG A 248 0.93 2.90 -15.80
C ARG A 248 1.08 4.39 -15.54
N GLN A 249 1.61 4.76 -14.38
CA GLN A 249 1.84 6.17 -14.02
C GLN A 249 2.84 6.85 -14.96
N GLY A 250 3.81 6.09 -15.47
CA GLY A 250 4.79 6.51 -16.47
C GLY A 250 4.31 6.46 -17.93
N GLY A 251 3.02 6.21 -18.19
CA GLY A 251 2.47 6.15 -19.55
C GLY A 251 2.79 4.88 -20.35
N GLN A 252 3.43 3.88 -19.74
CA GLN A 252 3.80 2.60 -20.37
C GLN A 252 2.66 1.57 -20.29
N ALA A 253 1.48 1.93 -20.81
CA ALA A 253 0.25 1.14 -20.65
C ALA A 253 0.34 -0.29 -21.20
N LYS A 254 1.03 -0.49 -22.33
CA LYS A 254 1.20 -1.82 -22.95
C LYS A 254 2.09 -2.74 -22.11
N GLU A 255 3.19 -2.23 -21.56
CA GLU A 255 4.06 -3.00 -20.68
C GLU A 255 3.35 -3.34 -19.37
N ALA A 256 2.64 -2.37 -18.79
CA ALA A 256 1.82 -2.60 -17.60
C ALA A 256 0.77 -3.70 -17.83
N ALA A 257 0.07 -3.68 -18.97
CA ALA A 257 -0.90 -4.72 -19.32
C ALA A 257 -0.26 -6.11 -19.40
N GLY A 258 0.98 -6.22 -19.89
CA GLY A 258 1.74 -7.47 -19.89
C GLY A 258 2.05 -7.98 -18.48
N LEU A 259 2.38 -7.07 -17.54
CA LEU A 259 2.56 -7.44 -16.14
C LEU A 259 1.23 -7.79 -15.46
N ASP A 260 0.15 -7.08 -15.77
CA ASP A 260 -1.19 -7.34 -15.26
C ASP A 260 -1.68 -8.74 -15.66
N ALA A 261 -1.44 -9.19 -16.90
CA ALA A 261 -1.76 -10.56 -17.32
C ALA A 261 -0.96 -11.63 -16.54
N ARG A 262 0.31 -11.36 -16.24
CA ARG A 262 1.14 -12.24 -15.42
C ARG A 262 0.67 -12.27 -13.96
N LEU A 263 0.30 -11.12 -13.42
CA LEU A 263 -0.33 -11.00 -12.10
C LEU A 263 -1.65 -11.78 -12.05
N ASP A 264 -2.45 -11.76 -13.12
CA ASP A 264 -3.70 -12.52 -13.17
C ASP A 264 -3.49 -14.01 -12.99
N THR A 265 -2.52 -14.56 -13.74
CA THR A 265 -2.15 -15.97 -13.63
C THR A 265 -1.65 -16.31 -12.22
N LEU A 266 -0.81 -15.46 -11.63
CA LEU A 266 -0.26 -15.69 -10.28
C LEU A 266 -1.33 -15.60 -9.20
N GLU A 267 -2.29 -14.67 -9.30
CA GLU A 267 -3.37 -14.60 -8.30
C GLU A 267 -4.32 -15.79 -8.44
N ASP A 268 -4.66 -16.24 -9.65
CA ASP A 268 -5.48 -17.44 -9.83
C ASP A 268 -4.81 -18.69 -9.25
N GLN A 269 -3.49 -18.83 -9.46
CA GLN A 269 -2.69 -19.89 -8.83
C GLN A 269 -2.71 -19.77 -7.30
N ALA A 270 -2.47 -18.57 -6.77
CA ALA A 270 -2.46 -18.33 -5.33
C ALA A 270 -3.83 -18.62 -4.69
N PHE A 271 -4.92 -18.25 -5.36
CA PHE A 271 -6.28 -18.49 -4.91
C PHE A 271 -6.62 -19.99 -4.93
N ALA A 272 -6.29 -20.68 -6.03
CA ALA A 272 -6.50 -22.13 -6.15
C ALA A 272 -5.74 -22.93 -5.08
N SER A 273 -4.51 -22.51 -4.74
CA SER A 273 -3.75 -23.10 -3.63
C SER A 273 -4.40 -22.82 -2.27
N HIS A 274 -4.88 -21.60 -2.04
CA HIS A 274 -5.53 -21.22 -0.78
C HIS A 274 -6.86 -21.94 -0.54
N GLY A 275 -7.68 -22.13 -1.59
CA GLY A 275 -9.02 -22.68 -1.48
C GLY A 275 -9.12 -24.08 -0.84
N LYS A 276 -8.02 -24.84 -0.82
CA LYS A 276 -7.92 -26.17 -0.21
C LYS A 276 -8.00 -26.14 1.32
N ASP A 277 -7.40 -25.13 1.95
CA ASP A 277 -7.27 -24.99 3.41
C ASP A 277 -7.99 -23.73 3.95
N ALA A 278 -8.84 -23.11 3.12
CA ALA A 278 -9.51 -21.86 3.45
C ALA A 278 -10.43 -21.98 4.68
N LEU A 279 -11.18 -23.10 4.78
CA LEU A 279 -12.09 -23.39 5.88
C LEU A 279 -11.49 -24.43 6.83
N ASN A 280 -11.62 -24.20 8.14
CA ASN A 280 -11.27 -25.17 9.18
C ASN A 280 -12.39 -26.17 9.48
N PHE A 281 -13.43 -26.20 8.65
CA PHE A 281 -14.53 -27.17 8.69
C PHE A 281 -14.90 -27.59 7.27
N LYS A 282 -15.67 -28.67 7.16
CA LYS A 282 -16.16 -29.20 5.90
C LYS A 282 -17.62 -28.78 5.70
N PRO A 283 -17.93 -27.91 4.72
CA PRO A 283 -19.32 -27.64 4.36
C PRO A 283 -20.00 -28.89 3.81
N GLU A 284 -21.27 -29.05 4.14
CA GLU A 284 -22.14 -30.09 3.62
C GLU A 284 -22.89 -29.57 2.40
N LYS A 285 -23.27 -30.45 1.46
CA LYS A 285 -24.11 -30.02 0.33
C LYS A 285 -25.54 -29.84 0.79
N PHE A 286 -26.19 -28.80 0.31
CA PHE A 286 -27.61 -28.58 0.53
C PHE A 286 -28.41 -29.76 -0.04
N GLN A 287 -29.31 -30.31 0.78
CA GLN A 287 -30.08 -31.52 0.44
C GLN A 287 -31.31 -31.25 -0.44
N GLY A 288 -31.50 -30.00 -0.86
CA GLY A 288 -32.69 -29.56 -1.57
C GLY A 288 -33.77 -29.02 -0.65
N ARG A 289 -34.71 -28.29 -1.26
CA ARG A 289 -35.86 -27.69 -0.57
C ARG A 289 -36.90 -28.74 -0.24
N LYS A 290 -37.67 -28.50 0.82
CA LYS A 290 -38.86 -29.30 1.13
C LYS A 290 -40.05 -28.88 0.27
N GLY A 291 -40.16 -27.59 -0.05
CA GLY A 291 -41.20 -27.00 -0.89
C GLY A 291 -40.79 -26.79 -2.35
N LYS A 292 -41.71 -26.18 -3.12
CA LYS A 292 -41.53 -25.87 -4.56
C LYS A 292 -41.04 -24.43 -4.82
N SER A 293 -40.50 -23.76 -3.81
CA SER A 293 -40.03 -22.38 -3.97
C SER A 293 -38.85 -22.31 -4.93
N THR A 294 -38.79 -21.23 -5.71
CA THR A 294 -37.68 -20.85 -6.58
C THR A 294 -36.97 -19.59 -6.10
N ARG A 295 -37.24 -19.14 -4.86
CA ARG A 295 -36.63 -17.95 -4.27
C ARG A 295 -35.17 -18.20 -3.96
N ALA A 296 -34.25 -17.40 -4.49
CA ALA A 296 -32.89 -17.33 -4.00
C ALA A 296 -32.84 -16.44 -2.75
N VAL A 297 -32.12 -16.88 -1.73
CA VAL A 297 -31.91 -16.14 -0.48
C VAL A 297 -30.70 -15.23 -0.66
N LEU A 298 -30.92 -13.92 -0.56
CA LEU A 298 -29.83 -12.96 -0.45
C LEU A 298 -29.27 -13.00 0.98
N VAL A 299 -27.95 -13.16 1.11
CA VAL A 299 -27.21 -13.01 2.36
C VAL A 299 -26.24 -11.86 2.21
N GLU A 300 -26.42 -10.83 3.03
CA GLU A 300 -25.53 -9.68 3.09
C GLU A 300 -24.74 -9.75 4.41
N LEU A 301 -23.41 -9.74 4.32
CA LEU A 301 -22.52 -9.71 5.48
C LEU A 301 -21.77 -8.37 5.52
N PHE A 302 -21.91 -7.64 6.62
CA PHE A 302 -21.14 -6.45 6.92
C PHE A 302 -19.94 -6.83 7.80
N THR A 303 -18.74 -6.52 7.33
CA THR A 303 -17.47 -7.04 7.88
C THR A 303 -16.34 -6.00 7.73
N GLY A 304 -15.12 -6.39 8.10
CA GLY A 304 -13.90 -5.60 7.87
C GLY A 304 -12.65 -6.47 7.99
N ALA A 305 -11.68 -6.23 7.10
CA ALA A 305 -10.39 -6.91 7.09
C ALA A 305 -9.55 -6.60 8.33
N GLN A 306 -9.83 -5.50 9.03
CA GLN A 306 -9.17 -5.17 10.28
C GLN A 306 -9.88 -5.76 11.50
N CYS A 307 -11.05 -6.38 11.37
CA CYS A 307 -11.93 -6.82 12.46
C CYS A 307 -11.65 -8.28 12.88
N PRO A 308 -10.93 -8.54 13.98
CA PRO A 308 -10.64 -9.91 14.41
C PRO A 308 -11.89 -10.76 14.74
N PRO A 309 -12.96 -10.24 15.37
CA PRO A 309 -14.14 -11.06 15.61
C PRO A 309 -14.97 -11.33 14.34
N CYS A 310 -14.69 -10.67 13.22
CA CYS A 310 -15.42 -10.90 11.97
C CYS A 310 -15.09 -12.26 11.33
N VAL A 311 -13.93 -12.84 11.65
CA VAL A 311 -13.37 -14.05 11.03
C VAL A 311 -14.34 -15.23 11.02
N ALA A 312 -15.02 -15.53 12.13
CA ALA A 312 -15.99 -16.64 12.16
C ALA A 312 -17.14 -16.44 11.14
N ALA A 313 -17.64 -15.21 11.03
CA ALA A 313 -18.75 -14.88 10.14
C ALA A 313 -18.30 -14.90 8.68
N ASP A 314 -17.12 -14.36 8.38
CA ASP A 314 -16.53 -14.40 7.03
C ASP A 314 -16.33 -15.85 6.56
N MET A 315 -15.76 -16.72 7.41
CA MET A 315 -15.55 -18.13 7.06
C MET A 315 -16.86 -18.92 6.97
N ALA A 316 -17.84 -18.63 7.83
CA ALA A 316 -19.18 -19.21 7.73
C ALA A 316 -19.88 -18.82 6.42
N PHE A 317 -19.72 -17.57 6.01
CA PHE A 317 -20.23 -17.03 4.75
C PHE A 317 -19.60 -17.73 3.54
N ASP A 318 -18.28 -17.90 3.53
CA ASP A 318 -17.57 -18.67 2.50
C ASP A 318 -18.03 -20.14 2.47
N GLY A 319 -18.39 -20.69 3.63
CA GLY A 319 -19.02 -22.00 3.75
C GLY A 319 -20.31 -22.10 2.94
N LEU A 320 -21.16 -21.06 2.96
CA LEU A 320 -22.44 -21.04 2.22
C LEU A 320 -22.22 -21.19 0.71
N GLU A 321 -21.18 -20.56 0.16
CA GLU A 321 -20.84 -20.66 -1.26
C GLU A 321 -20.51 -22.09 -1.68
N LYS A 322 -19.93 -22.88 -0.77
CA LYS A 322 -19.60 -24.29 -1.01
C LYS A 322 -20.82 -25.21 -0.81
N THR A 323 -21.82 -24.77 -0.06
CA THR A 323 -23.01 -25.53 0.34
C THR A 323 -24.16 -25.42 -0.66
N TYR A 324 -24.44 -24.21 -1.13
CA TYR A 324 -25.62 -23.87 -1.92
C TYR A 324 -25.27 -23.54 -3.37
N GLY A 325 -26.20 -23.79 -4.28
CA GLY A 325 -26.08 -23.39 -5.69
C GLY A 325 -26.40 -21.90 -5.92
N PRO A 326 -26.01 -21.33 -7.07
CA PRO A 326 -26.22 -19.92 -7.40
C PRO A 326 -27.70 -19.51 -7.55
N GLY A 327 -28.60 -20.48 -7.75
CA GLY A 327 -30.06 -20.25 -7.75
C GLY A 327 -30.72 -20.38 -6.38
N GLU A 328 -29.94 -20.69 -5.34
CA GLU A 328 -30.42 -20.92 -3.98
C GLU A 328 -29.96 -19.80 -3.05
N VAL A 329 -28.68 -19.44 -3.12
CA VAL A 329 -28.10 -18.39 -2.28
C VAL A 329 -27.33 -17.40 -3.14
N VAL A 330 -27.57 -16.12 -2.87
CA VAL A 330 -26.82 -14.99 -3.43
C VAL A 330 -26.11 -14.29 -2.28
N LEU A 331 -24.82 -14.05 -2.44
CA LEU A 331 -23.91 -13.63 -1.37
C LEU A 331 -23.34 -12.24 -1.68
N LEU A 332 -23.35 -11.34 -0.70
CA LEU A 332 -22.69 -10.02 -0.74
C LEU A 332 -21.91 -9.74 0.56
N GLN A 333 -20.65 -9.34 0.46
CA GLN A 333 -19.87 -8.78 1.56
C GLN A 333 -19.69 -7.28 1.39
N TYR A 334 -20.02 -6.54 2.44
CA TYR A 334 -19.85 -5.10 2.55
C TYR A 334 -18.75 -4.82 3.58
N HIS A 335 -17.59 -4.42 3.10
CA HIS A 335 -16.47 -4.01 3.94
C HIS A 335 -16.67 -2.59 4.45
N LEU A 336 -16.35 -2.37 5.73
CA LEU A 336 -16.42 -1.07 6.41
C LEU A 336 -15.09 -0.76 7.11
N HIS A 337 -14.87 0.51 7.44
CA HIS A 337 -13.74 0.95 8.28
C HIS A 337 -13.90 0.50 9.74
N ILE A 338 -13.55 -0.76 10.05
CA ILE A 338 -13.72 -1.33 11.40
C ILE A 338 -12.65 -2.38 11.76
N PRO A 339 -12.03 -2.31 12.96
CA PRO A 339 -11.93 -1.16 13.85
C PRO A 339 -10.96 -0.09 13.33
N GLY A 340 -10.40 -0.28 12.14
CA GLY A 340 -9.52 0.67 11.48
C GLY A 340 -9.74 0.71 9.98
N PRO A 341 -8.91 1.47 9.26
CA PRO A 341 -9.00 1.63 7.82
C PRO A 341 -8.99 0.31 7.04
N ASP A 342 -9.89 0.19 6.06
CA ASP A 342 -10.12 -1.02 5.27
C ASP A 342 -10.19 -0.60 3.80
N PRO A 343 -9.29 -1.08 2.93
CA PRO A 343 -9.21 -0.63 1.54
C PRO A 343 -10.25 -1.24 0.61
N MET A 344 -11.14 -2.11 1.11
CA MET A 344 -12.29 -2.64 0.38
C MET A 344 -13.59 -1.91 0.74
N SER A 345 -13.56 -1.01 1.73
CA SER A 345 -14.71 -0.18 2.08
C SER A 345 -14.97 0.93 1.06
N ASN A 346 -16.21 1.41 1.03
CA ASN A 346 -16.66 2.48 0.15
C ASN A 346 -17.99 3.07 0.65
N ARG A 347 -18.36 4.24 0.10
CA ARG A 347 -19.58 4.97 0.47
C ARG A 347 -20.88 4.17 0.31
N ASP A 348 -20.96 3.29 -0.69
CA ASP A 348 -22.17 2.49 -0.90
C ASP A 348 -22.31 1.44 0.19
N ASN A 349 -21.19 0.87 0.66
CA ASN A 349 -21.19 -0.06 1.80
C ASN A 349 -21.65 0.64 3.08
N ASP A 350 -21.15 1.84 3.37
CA ASP A 350 -21.55 2.62 4.55
C ASP A 350 -23.04 2.94 4.51
N ALA A 351 -23.52 3.46 3.38
CA ALA A 351 -24.93 3.81 3.22
C ALA A 351 -25.84 2.57 3.28
N ARG A 352 -25.36 1.41 2.80
CA ARG A 352 -26.10 0.15 2.89
C ARG A 352 -26.15 -0.38 4.32
N PHE A 353 -25.07 -0.23 5.10
CA PHE A 353 -25.08 -0.53 6.53
C PHE A 353 -26.05 0.40 7.28
N GLU A 354 -26.00 1.71 7.02
CA GLU A 354 -26.89 2.69 7.64
C GLU A 354 -28.37 2.40 7.37
N TYR A 355 -28.73 1.93 6.17
CA TYR A 355 -30.08 1.52 5.84
C TYR A 355 -30.58 0.45 6.84
N TYR A 356 -29.78 -0.58 7.11
CA TYR A 356 -30.14 -1.62 8.06
C TYR A 356 -30.05 -1.17 9.52
N ALA A 357 -29.08 -0.33 9.88
CA ALA A 357 -28.98 0.27 11.22
C ALA A 357 -30.23 1.10 11.56
N LYS A 358 -30.74 1.88 10.60
CA LYS A 358 -31.99 2.65 10.76
C LYS A 358 -33.22 1.74 10.83
N THR A 359 -33.26 0.68 10.02
CA THR A 359 -34.38 -0.27 10.00
C THR A 359 -34.43 -1.14 11.28
N TYR A 360 -33.27 -1.48 11.84
CA TYR A 360 -33.14 -2.38 12.98
C TYR A 360 -32.19 -1.83 14.07
N PRO A 361 -32.52 -0.69 14.71
CA PRO A 361 -31.60 0.05 15.59
C PRO A 361 -31.07 -0.77 16.78
N ASN A 362 -31.83 -1.77 17.24
CA ASN A 362 -31.45 -2.62 18.37
C ASN A 362 -30.68 -3.89 17.96
N LYS A 363 -30.68 -4.24 16.67
CA LYS A 363 -30.07 -5.49 16.16
C LYS A 363 -28.85 -5.23 15.28
N VAL A 364 -28.78 -4.08 14.62
CA VAL A 364 -27.70 -3.70 13.71
C VAL A 364 -26.92 -2.55 14.34
N ARG A 365 -25.88 -2.87 15.11
CA ARG A 365 -25.13 -1.92 15.95
C ARG A 365 -23.61 -1.98 15.78
N GLY A 366 -23.08 -2.94 15.02
CA GLY A 366 -21.65 -3.15 14.86
C GLY A 366 -21.33 -4.33 13.96
N MET A 367 -20.05 -4.68 13.85
CA MET A 367 -19.59 -5.80 13.01
C MET A 367 -19.12 -7.00 13.83
N PRO A 368 -19.24 -8.22 13.29
CA PRO A 368 -19.93 -8.54 12.04
C PRO A 368 -21.46 -8.50 12.20
N THR A 369 -22.17 -8.08 11.14
CA THR A 369 -23.63 -8.17 11.04
C THR A 369 -24.01 -8.92 9.78
N SER A 370 -24.84 -9.95 9.92
CA SER A 370 -25.39 -10.74 8.81
C SER A 370 -26.88 -10.47 8.65
N ILE A 371 -27.31 -10.32 7.40
CA ILE A 371 -28.69 -10.09 7.01
C ILE A 371 -29.12 -11.20 6.04
N PHE A 372 -30.14 -11.97 6.42
CA PHE A 372 -30.71 -13.05 5.62
C PHE A 372 -32.06 -12.60 5.07
N ALA A 373 -32.17 -12.51 3.74
CA ALA A 373 -33.40 -12.10 3.08
C ALA A 373 -33.97 -10.76 3.60
N GLY A 374 -33.09 -9.85 4.05
CA GLY A 374 -33.48 -8.56 4.60
C GLY A 374 -33.68 -8.49 6.12
N LYS A 375 -33.50 -9.60 6.83
CA LYS A 375 -33.64 -9.67 8.29
C LYS A 375 -32.29 -9.91 8.98
N PRO A 376 -31.97 -9.18 10.07
CA PRO A 376 -30.83 -9.51 10.91
C PRO A 376 -31.15 -10.79 11.68
N ASP A 377 -30.48 -11.87 11.29
CA ASP A 377 -30.56 -13.20 11.90
C ASP A 377 -29.13 -13.76 12.00
N ALA A 378 -28.87 -14.65 12.94
CA ALA A 378 -27.54 -15.24 13.17
C ALA A 378 -26.38 -14.23 13.27
N SER A 379 -26.64 -12.99 13.70
CA SER A 379 -25.62 -11.94 13.81
C SER A 379 -24.57 -12.25 14.88
N GLY A 380 -23.44 -11.53 14.85
CA GLY A 380 -22.33 -11.73 15.78
C GLY A 380 -21.20 -12.57 15.18
N GLY A 381 -20.01 -12.38 15.76
CA GLY A 381 -18.76 -12.93 15.26
C GLY A 381 -18.15 -14.01 16.15
N GLY A 382 -16.85 -14.22 16.01
CA GLY A 382 -16.08 -15.18 16.78
C GLY A 382 -14.69 -15.39 16.21
N SER A 383 -13.90 -16.22 16.89
CA SER A 383 -12.60 -16.66 16.38
C SER A 383 -12.77 -17.65 15.23
N ARG A 384 -11.66 -17.96 14.56
CA ARG A 384 -11.60 -18.99 13.52
C ARG A 384 -12.19 -20.32 13.98
N GLU A 385 -11.92 -20.73 15.21
CA GLU A 385 -12.41 -21.98 15.82
C GLU A 385 -13.93 -21.98 16.01
N GLY A 386 -14.56 -20.81 16.13
CA GLY A 386 -16.02 -20.65 16.21
C GLY A 386 -16.74 -20.65 14.85
N ALA A 387 -16.01 -20.60 13.73
CA ALA A 387 -16.58 -20.61 12.39
C ALA A 387 -17.52 -21.80 12.09
N PRO A 388 -17.27 -23.05 12.56
CA PRO A 388 -18.15 -24.18 12.28
C PRO A 388 -19.56 -24.02 12.88
N GLU A 389 -19.66 -23.47 14.09
CA GLU A 389 -20.97 -23.23 14.73
C GLU A 389 -21.68 -22.05 14.06
N LYS A 390 -20.95 -20.97 13.74
CA LYS A 390 -21.49 -19.84 12.98
C LYS A 390 -22.01 -20.27 11.59
N TYR A 391 -21.31 -21.17 10.92
CA TYR A 391 -21.74 -21.77 9.66
C TYR A 391 -23.07 -22.53 9.79
N LYS A 392 -23.27 -23.31 10.85
CA LYS A 392 -24.55 -24.01 11.10
C LYS A 392 -25.70 -23.02 11.31
N GLU A 393 -25.47 -21.95 12.06
CA GLU A 393 -26.47 -20.88 12.24
C GLU A 393 -26.86 -20.24 10.90
N PHE A 394 -25.86 -19.95 10.05
CA PHE A 394 -26.10 -19.39 8.72
C PHE A 394 -26.91 -20.34 7.84
N CYS A 395 -26.55 -21.63 7.81
CA CYS A 395 -27.30 -22.66 7.09
C CYS A 395 -28.75 -22.77 7.59
N ALA A 396 -28.98 -22.70 8.91
CA ALA A 396 -30.33 -22.74 9.47
C ALA A 396 -31.17 -21.53 9.01
N ALA A 397 -30.59 -20.32 9.04
CA ALA A 397 -31.25 -19.10 8.58
C ALA A 397 -31.55 -19.14 7.07
N VAL A 398 -30.60 -19.62 6.25
CA VAL A 398 -30.80 -19.80 4.80
C VAL A 398 -31.90 -20.82 4.52
N ASN A 399 -31.81 -22.02 5.11
CA ASN A 399 -32.77 -23.10 4.89
C ASN A 399 -34.20 -22.69 5.24
N LYS A 400 -34.38 -21.93 6.33
CA LYS A 400 -35.67 -21.34 6.69
C LYS A 400 -36.23 -20.42 5.59
N ASN A 401 -35.38 -19.59 4.97
CA ASN A 401 -35.80 -18.65 3.94
C ASN A 401 -36.01 -19.29 2.55
N LEU A 402 -35.32 -20.39 2.26
CA LEU A 402 -35.48 -21.14 1.01
C LEU A 402 -36.88 -21.76 0.85
N GLU A 403 -37.60 -21.99 1.94
CA GLU A 403 -38.97 -22.52 1.93
C GLU A 403 -40.04 -21.46 1.65
N VAL A 404 -39.68 -20.17 1.69
CA VAL A 404 -40.62 -19.08 1.38
C VAL A 404 -40.74 -18.93 -0.13
N ALA A 405 -41.98 -18.82 -0.63
CA ALA A 405 -42.24 -18.66 -2.06
C ALA A 405 -41.62 -17.37 -2.62
N ALA A 406 -41.21 -17.41 -3.90
CA ALA A 406 -40.79 -16.21 -4.61
C ALA A 406 -42.02 -15.36 -4.97
N GLU A 407 -42.00 -14.08 -4.63
CA GLU A 407 -43.08 -13.14 -4.93
C GLU A 407 -42.83 -12.29 -6.20
N ALA A 408 -41.70 -12.55 -6.87
CA ALA A 408 -41.28 -11.90 -8.11
C ALA A 408 -40.26 -12.76 -8.87
N GLN A 409 -40.07 -12.45 -10.15
CA GLN A 409 -38.97 -12.95 -10.97
C GLN A 409 -38.01 -11.81 -11.25
N VAL A 410 -36.71 -12.09 -11.11
CA VAL A 410 -35.64 -11.15 -11.47
C VAL A 410 -34.64 -11.87 -12.37
N SER A 411 -34.21 -11.21 -13.43
CA SER A 411 -33.10 -11.64 -14.28
C SER A 411 -32.16 -10.47 -14.51
N ALA A 412 -30.89 -10.79 -14.76
CA ALA A 412 -29.89 -9.80 -15.10
C ALA A 412 -28.95 -10.33 -16.18
N SER A 413 -28.29 -9.41 -16.89
CA SER A 413 -27.12 -9.71 -17.70
C SER A 413 -26.12 -8.56 -17.60
N ALA A 414 -24.84 -8.89 -17.70
CA ALA A 414 -23.78 -7.90 -17.63
C ALA A 414 -22.68 -8.22 -18.65
N VAL A 415 -22.31 -7.22 -19.44
CA VAL A 415 -21.29 -7.35 -20.49
C VAL A 415 -20.26 -6.24 -20.34
N ARG A 416 -18.98 -6.63 -20.25
CA ARG A 416 -17.84 -5.72 -20.21
C ARG A 416 -17.28 -5.51 -21.61
N THR A 417 -17.05 -4.25 -21.98
CA THR A 417 -16.32 -3.84 -23.18
C THR A 417 -15.32 -2.76 -22.78
N GLY A 418 -14.03 -3.11 -22.75
CA GLY A 418 -12.98 -2.23 -22.20
C GLY A 418 -13.19 -1.94 -20.71
N SER A 419 -13.31 -0.65 -20.36
CA SER A 419 -13.61 -0.18 -18.99
C SER A 419 -15.10 -0.20 -18.64
N LYS A 420 -15.99 -0.34 -19.62
CA LYS A 420 -17.44 -0.17 -19.40
C LYS A 420 -18.13 -1.51 -19.21
N ILE A 421 -19.01 -1.58 -18.22
CA ILE A 421 -19.91 -2.71 -17.97
C ILE A 421 -21.34 -2.25 -18.20
N ALA A 422 -21.98 -2.78 -19.24
CA ALA A 422 -23.40 -2.59 -19.47
C ALA A 422 -24.18 -3.65 -18.68
N ILE A 423 -25.10 -3.19 -17.83
CA ILE A 423 -25.94 -4.03 -16.96
C ILE A 423 -27.39 -3.85 -17.39
N LEU A 424 -28.07 -4.96 -17.65
CA LEU A 424 -29.51 -5.04 -17.87
C LEU A 424 -30.13 -5.85 -16.74
N ALA A 425 -31.13 -5.30 -16.06
CA ALA A 425 -31.91 -5.99 -15.05
C ALA A 425 -33.41 -5.93 -15.40
N GLN A 426 -34.10 -7.05 -15.24
CA GLN A 426 -35.52 -7.19 -15.54
C GLN A 426 -36.25 -7.77 -14.33
N VAL A 427 -37.38 -7.15 -13.99
CA VAL A 427 -38.33 -7.63 -13.00
C VAL A 427 -39.61 -8.03 -13.71
N LYS A 428 -40.15 -9.21 -13.36
CA LYS A 428 -41.44 -9.70 -13.87
C LYS A 428 -42.27 -10.29 -12.75
N ASN A 429 -43.58 -10.34 -12.95
CA ASN A 429 -44.52 -11.02 -12.05
C ASN A 429 -44.41 -10.58 -10.58
N LEU A 430 -44.09 -9.30 -10.32
CA LEU A 430 -44.07 -8.78 -8.96
C LEU A 430 -45.50 -8.79 -8.39
N THR A 431 -45.71 -9.54 -7.31
CA THR A 431 -47.04 -9.80 -6.74
C THR A 431 -47.68 -8.52 -6.21
N LYS A 432 -46.89 -7.67 -5.54
CA LYS A 432 -47.33 -6.41 -4.92
C LYS A 432 -46.39 -5.25 -5.27
N PRO A 433 -46.56 -4.61 -6.43
CA PRO A 433 -45.78 -3.42 -6.78
C PRO A 433 -46.16 -2.23 -5.89
N GLY A 434 -45.27 -1.25 -5.76
CA GLY A 434 -45.57 -0.04 -4.99
C GLY A 434 -44.35 0.84 -4.72
N ASP A 435 -44.60 2.01 -4.14
CA ASP A 435 -43.59 3.06 -3.92
C ASP A 435 -42.52 2.69 -2.90
N LYS A 436 -42.65 1.57 -2.19
CA LYS A 436 -41.62 1.02 -1.28
C LYS A 436 -40.89 -0.19 -1.87
N MET A 437 -41.34 -0.71 -3.01
CA MET A 437 -40.62 -1.79 -3.70
C MET A 437 -39.43 -1.22 -4.46
N ARG A 438 -38.28 -1.88 -4.33
CA ARG A 438 -37.01 -1.44 -4.93
C ARG A 438 -36.33 -2.57 -5.66
N LEU A 439 -35.88 -2.30 -6.88
CA LEU A 439 -34.83 -3.06 -7.55
C LEU A 439 -33.48 -2.47 -7.14
N ARG A 440 -32.57 -3.29 -6.63
CA ARG A 440 -31.21 -2.90 -6.28
C ARG A 440 -30.20 -3.72 -7.06
N LEU A 441 -29.11 -3.08 -7.47
CA LEU A 441 -28.01 -3.70 -8.17
C LEU A 441 -26.74 -3.54 -7.35
N ALA A 442 -25.90 -4.56 -7.32
CA ALA A 442 -24.57 -4.52 -6.74
C ALA A 442 -23.55 -5.03 -7.76
N LEU A 443 -22.47 -4.28 -7.97
CA LEU A 443 -21.28 -4.75 -8.67
C LEU A 443 -20.34 -5.38 -7.64
N VAL A 444 -19.99 -6.64 -7.87
CA VAL A 444 -19.33 -7.50 -6.91
C VAL A 444 -18.00 -7.99 -7.48
N GLU A 445 -16.94 -7.93 -6.70
CA GLU A 445 -15.69 -8.64 -6.97
C GLU A 445 -15.75 -10.01 -6.29
N ASP A 446 -15.68 -11.09 -7.06
CA ASP A 446 -15.93 -12.44 -6.54
C ASP A 446 -14.97 -12.84 -5.42
N TRP A 447 -13.71 -12.40 -5.54
CA TRP A 447 -12.74 -12.47 -4.46
C TRP A 447 -11.70 -11.36 -4.58
N VAL A 448 -11.17 -10.93 -3.44
CA VAL A 448 -10.09 -9.95 -3.34
C VAL A 448 -9.01 -10.52 -2.42
N ARG A 449 -7.77 -10.49 -2.88
CA ARG A 449 -6.61 -10.84 -2.06
C ARG A 449 -6.18 -9.63 -1.22
N TYR A 450 -6.42 -9.68 0.08
CA TYR A 450 -5.95 -8.68 1.03
C TYR A 450 -5.81 -9.33 2.41
N ARG A 451 -4.71 -9.06 3.10
CA ARG A 451 -4.48 -9.58 4.46
C ARG A 451 -4.47 -8.43 5.45
N GLY A 452 -5.60 -8.25 6.14
CA GLY A 452 -5.72 -7.30 7.25
C GLY A 452 -5.43 -7.94 8.60
N ASN A 453 -5.71 -7.21 9.68
CA ASN A 453 -5.52 -7.67 11.06
C ASN A 453 -6.42 -8.84 11.47
N ASN A 454 -7.51 -9.11 10.73
CA ASN A 454 -8.33 -10.30 10.95
C ASN A 454 -7.64 -11.61 10.53
N GLY A 455 -6.53 -11.52 9.78
CA GLY A 455 -5.71 -12.67 9.39
C GLY A 455 -6.23 -13.48 8.20
N LEU A 456 -7.40 -13.14 7.63
CA LEU A 456 -7.87 -13.73 6.38
C LEU A 456 -7.03 -13.21 5.21
N GLN A 457 -6.81 -14.06 4.21
CA GLN A 457 -5.96 -13.74 3.06
C GLN A 457 -6.77 -13.34 1.82
N TYR A 458 -8.01 -13.84 1.73
CA TYR A 458 -8.96 -13.59 0.68
C TYR A 458 -10.31 -13.26 1.29
N HIS A 459 -11.01 -12.32 0.66
CA HIS A 459 -12.36 -11.91 1.00
C HIS A 459 -13.24 -12.14 -0.21
N HIS A 460 -14.47 -12.64 -0.02
CA HIS A 460 -15.32 -13.12 -1.11
C HIS A 460 -16.54 -12.22 -1.30
N ARG A 461 -16.99 -12.11 -2.54
CA ARG A 461 -18.24 -11.40 -2.91
C ARG A 461 -18.27 -9.94 -2.46
N ILE A 462 -17.16 -9.24 -2.64
CA ILE A 462 -16.95 -7.86 -2.18
C ILE A 462 -17.75 -6.87 -3.02
N VAL A 463 -18.65 -6.13 -2.39
CA VAL A 463 -19.41 -5.08 -3.09
C VAL A 463 -18.49 -3.87 -3.36
N ARG A 464 -18.35 -3.53 -4.63
CA ARG A 464 -17.54 -2.39 -5.11
C ARG A 464 -18.38 -1.17 -5.44
N ALA A 465 -19.64 -1.37 -5.80
CA ALA A 465 -20.60 -0.30 -6.08
C ALA A 465 -22.03 -0.83 -6.03
N MET A 466 -23.00 0.07 -5.86
CA MET A 466 -24.42 -0.20 -6.08
C MET A 466 -24.95 0.65 -7.25
N PRO A 467 -24.84 0.16 -8.51
CA PRO A 467 -25.33 0.89 -9.69
C PRO A 467 -26.83 1.23 -9.58
N GLY A 468 -27.20 2.46 -9.89
CA GLY A 468 -28.55 2.99 -9.60
C GLY A 468 -28.74 3.52 -8.17
N GLY A 469 -27.67 3.49 -7.35
CA GLY A 469 -27.62 4.00 -5.99
C GLY A 469 -28.15 3.02 -4.95
N VAL A 470 -27.68 3.15 -3.71
CA VAL A 470 -28.06 2.30 -2.57
C VAL A 470 -29.57 2.26 -2.30
N LYS A 471 -30.27 3.36 -2.58
CA LYS A 471 -31.74 3.43 -2.46
C LYS A 471 -32.47 2.52 -3.44
N GLY A 472 -31.85 2.15 -4.55
CA GLY A 472 -32.46 1.35 -5.62
C GLY A 472 -33.48 2.11 -6.47
N ILE A 473 -33.98 1.43 -7.50
CA ILE A 473 -34.99 1.93 -8.43
C ILE A 473 -36.38 1.52 -7.94
N ALA A 474 -37.34 2.46 -7.90
CA ALA A 474 -38.71 2.16 -7.50
C ALA A 474 -39.41 1.20 -8.47
N LEU A 475 -40.23 0.28 -7.93
CA LEU A 475 -41.01 -0.70 -8.68
C LEU A 475 -42.53 -0.45 -8.51
N PRO A 476 -43.08 0.62 -9.11
CA PRO A 476 -44.52 0.93 -9.02
C PRO A 476 -45.38 0.02 -9.91
N LYS A 477 -44.77 -0.78 -10.78
CA LYS A 477 -45.44 -1.70 -11.71
C LYS A 477 -44.96 -3.14 -11.50
N LYS A 478 -45.74 -4.11 -11.99
CA LYS A 478 -45.42 -5.54 -11.90
C LYS A 478 -44.16 -5.95 -12.69
N GLU A 479 -43.77 -5.11 -13.65
CA GLU A 479 -42.64 -5.32 -14.53
C GLU A 479 -41.81 -4.05 -14.65
N LEU A 480 -40.49 -4.22 -14.73
CA LEU A 480 -39.54 -3.15 -14.98
C LEU A 480 -38.38 -3.72 -15.79
N GLU A 481 -37.91 -2.96 -16.77
CA GLU A 481 -36.60 -3.13 -17.36
C GLU A 481 -35.74 -1.93 -16.99
N HIS A 482 -34.52 -2.18 -16.52
CA HIS A 482 -33.58 -1.14 -16.15
C HIS A 482 -32.19 -1.43 -16.70
N THR A 483 -31.60 -0.42 -17.35
CA THR A 483 -30.25 -0.49 -17.89
C THR A 483 -29.38 0.56 -17.22
N VAL A 484 -28.18 0.15 -16.81
CA VAL A 484 -27.18 1.05 -16.22
C VAL A 484 -25.79 0.63 -16.70
N THR A 485 -24.90 1.61 -16.85
CA THR A 485 -23.51 1.38 -17.21
C THR A 485 -22.61 1.76 -16.05
N VAL A 486 -21.61 0.94 -15.76
CA VAL A 486 -20.52 1.26 -14.83
C VAL A 486 -19.23 1.44 -15.63
N ASP A 487 -18.53 2.55 -15.44
CA ASP A 487 -17.16 2.73 -15.93
C ASP A 487 -16.17 2.36 -14.82
N LEU A 488 -15.31 1.38 -15.07
CA LEU A 488 -14.35 0.86 -14.10
C LEU A 488 -13.23 1.85 -13.77
N ASP A 489 -12.90 2.77 -14.67
CA ASP A 489 -11.87 3.77 -14.40
C ASP A 489 -12.43 4.88 -13.50
N GLU A 490 -13.67 5.31 -13.74
CA GLU A 490 -14.40 6.22 -12.85
C GLU A 490 -14.64 5.58 -11.48
N LEU A 491 -15.06 4.32 -11.45
CA LEU A 491 -15.23 3.58 -10.20
C LEU A 491 -13.91 3.50 -9.42
N ARG A 492 -12.81 3.14 -10.09
CA ARG A 492 -11.49 3.07 -9.45
C ARG A 492 -11.06 4.42 -8.90
N ALA A 493 -11.29 5.51 -9.63
CA ALA A 493 -10.99 6.86 -9.15
C ALA A 493 -11.85 7.22 -7.93
N GLY A 494 -13.15 6.92 -7.95
CA GLY A 494 -14.06 7.15 -6.83
C GLY A 494 -13.69 6.37 -5.57
N LEU A 495 -13.36 5.07 -5.71
CA LEU A 495 -12.91 4.22 -4.61
C LEU A 495 -11.59 4.70 -4.01
N ASN A 496 -10.61 5.11 -4.85
CA ASN A 496 -9.37 5.69 -4.35
C ASN A 496 -9.62 6.99 -3.60
N LYS A 497 -10.43 7.89 -4.16
CA LYS A 497 -10.77 9.16 -3.53
C LYS A 497 -11.42 8.98 -2.16
N TYR A 498 -12.27 7.96 -2.01
CA TYR A 498 -12.88 7.63 -0.72
C TYR A 498 -11.82 7.23 0.33
N LEU A 499 -10.75 6.54 -0.09
CA LEU A 499 -9.70 6.05 0.80
C LEU A 499 -8.57 7.06 1.09
N ASP A 500 -8.53 8.20 0.42
CA ASP A 500 -7.41 9.15 0.52
C ASP A 500 -7.25 9.78 1.91
N GLU A 501 -8.33 9.88 2.68
CA GLU A 501 -8.32 10.47 4.03
C GLU A 501 -7.90 9.44 5.09
N ASP A 502 -8.32 8.19 4.93
CA ASP A 502 -8.24 7.19 6.00
C ASP A 502 -7.22 6.07 5.73
N TYR A 503 -6.69 5.90 4.51
CA TYR A 503 -5.85 4.75 4.17
C TYR A 503 -4.67 5.07 3.23
N ASP A 504 -3.46 4.83 3.75
CA ASP A 504 -2.17 5.05 3.07
C ASP A 504 -1.50 3.76 2.53
N GLY A 505 -2.11 2.60 2.80
CA GLY A 505 -1.58 1.29 2.40
C GLY A 505 -1.89 0.87 0.96
N PRO A 506 -1.55 -0.38 0.59
CA PRO A 506 -1.89 -0.96 -0.71
C PRO A 506 -3.41 -1.11 -0.89
N ARG A 507 -3.94 -0.65 -2.03
CA ARG A 507 -5.37 -0.67 -2.35
C ARG A 507 -5.66 -1.72 -3.42
N PRO A 508 -6.54 -2.71 -3.19
CA PRO A 508 -6.84 -3.77 -4.16
C PRO A 508 -7.79 -3.27 -5.25
N MET A 509 -7.26 -2.50 -6.21
CA MET A 509 -8.05 -1.75 -7.20
C MET A 509 -8.08 -2.38 -8.60
N ARG A 510 -7.88 -3.70 -8.68
CA ARG A 510 -7.81 -4.41 -9.97
C ARG A 510 -9.18 -4.60 -10.61
N LEU A 511 -10.25 -4.79 -9.83
CA LEU A 511 -11.63 -4.92 -10.30
C LEU A 511 -11.75 -6.05 -11.35
N ARG A 512 -11.29 -7.25 -10.97
CA ARG A 512 -11.29 -8.48 -11.78
C ARG A 512 -12.41 -9.42 -11.33
N ASN A 513 -12.72 -10.47 -12.08
CA ASN A 513 -13.67 -11.50 -11.64
C ASN A 513 -14.98 -10.90 -11.11
N LEU A 514 -15.59 -10.06 -11.94
CA LEU A 514 -16.75 -9.26 -11.53
C LEU A 514 -18.05 -10.01 -11.79
N SER A 515 -18.99 -9.84 -10.88
CA SER A 515 -20.37 -10.29 -10.98
C SER A 515 -21.34 -9.14 -10.70
N VAL A 516 -22.57 -9.28 -11.17
CA VAL A 516 -23.67 -8.37 -10.85
C VAL A 516 -24.73 -9.14 -10.09
N VAL A 517 -25.11 -8.60 -8.94
CA VAL A 517 -26.25 -9.08 -8.17
C VAL A 517 -27.42 -8.11 -8.35
N ALA A 518 -28.58 -8.64 -8.73
CA ALA A 518 -29.82 -7.88 -8.79
C ALA A 518 -30.84 -8.48 -7.81
N PHE A 519 -31.48 -7.65 -7.00
CA PHE A 519 -32.44 -8.12 -6.01
C PHE A 519 -33.60 -7.14 -5.81
N ILE A 520 -34.76 -7.69 -5.47
CA ILE A 520 -35.98 -6.95 -5.19
C ILE A 520 -36.20 -6.92 -3.70
N GLN A 521 -36.37 -5.72 -3.13
CA GLN A 521 -36.55 -5.53 -1.69
C GLN A 521 -37.72 -4.59 -1.41
N ASN A 522 -38.49 -4.90 -0.38
CA ASN A 522 -39.52 -4.03 0.16
C ASN A 522 -38.93 -3.13 1.25
N ASP A 523 -38.87 -1.82 1.05
CA ASP A 523 -38.33 -0.87 2.03
C ASP A 523 -39.24 -0.64 3.24
N GLU A 524 -40.48 -1.13 3.23
CA GLU A 524 -41.37 -1.05 4.39
C GLU A 524 -40.95 -1.99 5.52
N ASN A 525 -40.46 -3.19 5.16
CA ASN A 525 -40.10 -4.22 6.12
C ASN A 525 -38.70 -4.82 5.87
N ALA A 526 -37.97 -4.28 4.92
CA ALA A 526 -36.69 -4.74 4.39
C ALA A 526 -36.69 -6.13 3.75
N ASP A 527 -37.81 -6.82 3.54
CA ASP A 527 -37.82 -8.18 2.98
C ASP A 527 -37.26 -8.21 1.56
N VAL A 528 -36.36 -9.16 1.27
CA VAL A 528 -35.80 -9.38 -0.07
C VAL A 528 -36.57 -10.49 -0.78
N LEU A 529 -37.42 -10.15 -1.75
CA LEU A 529 -38.38 -11.06 -2.37
C LEU A 529 -37.72 -12.07 -3.30
N GLN A 530 -36.68 -11.65 -4.02
CA GLN A 530 -35.94 -12.48 -4.97
C GLN A 530 -34.58 -11.83 -5.27
N ALA A 531 -33.58 -12.65 -5.58
CA ALA A 531 -32.26 -12.20 -6.02
C ALA A 531 -31.71 -13.08 -7.16
N VAL A 532 -30.79 -12.54 -7.93
CA VAL A 532 -30.01 -13.28 -8.94
C VAL A 532 -28.57 -12.78 -8.93
N ASN A 533 -27.63 -13.67 -9.22
CA ASN A 533 -26.22 -13.37 -9.44
C ASN A 533 -25.83 -13.77 -10.86
N VAL A 534 -25.19 -12.87 -11.62
CA VAL A 534 -24.70 -13.13 -12.96
C VAL A 534 -23.26 -12.67 -13.13
N ALA A 535 -22.41 -13.52 -13.70
CA ALA A 535 -21.04 -13.15 -14.04
C ALA A 535 -21.02 -12.05 -15.11
N VAL A 536 -20.10 -11.10 -14.98
CA VAL A 536 -19.83 -10.12 -16.03
C VAL A 536 -19.06 -10.78 -17.16
N LYS A 537 -19.68 -10.87 -18.35
CA LYS A 537 -19.05 -11.46 -19.53
C LYS A 537 -18.15 -10.46 -20.23
N THR A 538 -16.90 -10.81 -20.51
CA THR A 538 -16.01 -9.99 -21.33
C THR A 538 -16.30 -10.23 -22.80
N LYS A 539 -16.46 -9.16 -23.58
CA LYS A 539 -16.64 -9.20 -25.03
C LYS A 539 -15.31 -9.11 -25.77
#